data_AF-A0ABD2V228-F1
#
_entry.id   AF-A0ABD2V228-F1
#
_cell.length_a   1.000
_cell.length_b   1.000
_cell.length_c   1.000
_cell.angle_alpha   90.00
_cell.angle_beta   90.00
_cell.angle_gamma   90.00
#
_symmetry.space_group_name_H-M   'P 1'
#
loop_
_entity.id
_entity.type
_entity.pdbx_description
1 polymer ?
#
loop_
_entity_poly.entity_id
_entity_poly.type
_entity_poly.pdbx_seq_one_letter_code
_entity_poly.pdbx_strand_id
1 'polypeptide(L)'
;MDPTRKKVKITLEETYGERQASTRFICSLFSLPVPPANIHGPKEDATAFSGGSIPEYLEHGRVQKLLLFGLEGSGTSTIFKQVKFMSKSKFTVDEVQNIKLTIQRNIYRYLSVLLEGREHFEEEALMDKGTSDSERENLSPGTDGSRRCIYSINQRVKHFSDWLLEIIAMGDLDAFFPAATREYAPVVDEIWRDPAIQETYKRRGELHFLPDTANYFLDQALEISSNEYEPSERDILYAEGVTPSNGLASLEFSFDDHSPMSEIYGEDLESQPSWTKYQLIRISSKGVHDSGKWLEMFEDVKVVVFCVALSDYDLEWTRGDGTSENKMLASRDVFESLVRHSSFEDASFVLLLNKYDSFEDKINQVPLTVCDWFHDFRPFRHRQNNQALANQAYYYVAVMFKQLYASITGKKLFVWPTRALERTSVDETFRYIREVLMWEEEKKRMYCMADDDSYSSTETD
;
A
#
# COMPACT_ATOMS: atom_id res chain seq x y z
N MET A 1 -45.05 -35.30 6.53
CA MET A 1 -44.00 -34.48 7.16
C MET A 1 -42.68 -34.94 6.59
N ASP A 2 -42.09 -34.13 5.70
CA ASP A 2 -40.92 -34.50 4.90
C ASP A 2 -39.63 -33.88 5.52
N PRO A 3 -38.54 -34.64 5.75
CA PRO A 3 -37.35 -34.16 6.47
C PRO A 3 -36.43 -33.25 5.64
N THR A 4 -36.75 -33.01 4.37
CA THR A 4 -35.87 -32.32 3.41
C THR A 4 -35.86 -30.79 3.54
N ARG A 5 -36.81 -30.19 4.28
CA ARG A 5 -36.87 -28.72 4.47
C ARG A 5 -35.98 -28.16 5.59
N LYS A 6 -35.34 -29.00 6.40
CA LYS A 6 -34.44 -28.54 7.50
C LYS A 6 -32.97 -28.37 7.10
N LYS A 7 -32.53 -28.87 5.94
CA LYS A 7 -31.13 -28.72 5.50
C LYS A 7 -30.82 -27.43 4.73
N VAL A 8 -31.82 -26.75 4.16
CA VAL A 8 -31.59 -25.48 3.41
C VAL A 8 -31.54 -24.26 4.33
N LYS A 9 -32.13 -24.34 5.52
CA LYS A 9 -32.17 -23.20 6.47
C LYS A 9 -30.88 -23.05 7.29
N ILE A 10 -30.10 -24.12 7.45
CA ILE A 10 -28.85 -24.12 8.24
C ILE A 10 -27.69 -23.52 7.42
N THR A 11 -27.65 -23.73 6.10
CA THR A 11 -26.63 -23.14 5.22
C THR A 11 -26.77 -21.62 5.04
N LEU A 12 -27.99 -21.07 5.16
CA LEU A 12 -28.25 -19.63 5.05
C LEU A 12 -27.93 -18.87 6.35
N GLU A 13 -28.02 -19.51 7.52
CA GLU A 13 -27.60 -18.91 8.79
C GLU A 13 -26.07 -18.97 8.99
N GLU A 14 -25.39 -20.01 8.48
CA GLU A 14 -23.92 -20.09 8.50
C GLU A 14 -23.27 -19.04 7.58
N THR A 15 -23.82 -18.82 6.37
CA THR A 15 -23.35 -17.77 5.45
C THR A 15 -23.63 -16.34 5.95
N TYR A 16 -24.65 -16.13 6.78
CA TYR A 16 -24.92 -14.85 7.44
C TYR A 16 -23.96 -14.58 8.62
N GLY A 17 -23.56 -15.64 9.33
CA GLY A 17 -22.53 -15.60 10.37
C GLY A 17 -21.14 -15.27 9.82
N GLU A 18 -20.77 -15.82 8.66
CA GLU A 18 -19.50 -15.51 7.97
C GLU A 18 -19.45 -14.07 7.44
N ARG A 19 -20.56 -13.54 6.92
CA ARG A 19 -20.66 -12.12 6.52
C ARG A 19 -20.44 -11.17 7.69
N GLN A 20 -21.02 -11.45 8.87
CA GLN A 20 -20.78 -10.65 10.07
C GLN A 20 -19.35 -10.79 10.60
N ALA A 21 -18.73 -11.97 10.47
CA ALA A 21 -17.36 -12.19 10.90
C ALA A 21 -16.36 -11.43 10.02
N SER A 22 -16.56 -11.42 8.69
CA SER A 22 -15.70 -10.68 7.75
C SER A 22 -15.82 -9.16 7.92
N THR A 23 -17.02 -8.62 8.13
CA THR A 23 -17.20 -7.19 8.43
C THR A 23 -16.57 -6.84 9.78
N ARG A 24 -16.70 -7.69 10.80
CA ARG A 24 -16.02 -7.50 12.11
C ARG A 24 -14.51 -7.60 12.00
N PHE A 25 -13.98 -8.44 11.11
CA PHE A 25 -12.54 -8.55 10.88
C PHE A 25 -11.98 -7.29 10.21
N ILE A 26 -12.66 -6.75 9.19
CA ILE A 26 -12.32 -5.45 8.58
C ILE A 26 -12.46 -4.33 9.62
N CYS A 27 -13.57 -4.28 10.35
CA CYS A 27 -13.78 -3.29 11.42
C CYS A 27 -12.75 -3.43 12.55
N SER A 28 -12.26 -4.63 12.86
CA SER A 28 -11.21 -4.85 13.86
C SER A 28 -9.83 -4.46 13.33
N LEU A 29 -9.53 -4.77 12.08
CA LEU A 29 -8.27 -4.44 11.42
C LEU A 29 -8.10 -2.91 11.24
N PHE A 30 -9.22 -2.20 11.08
CA PHE A 30 -9.26 -0.75 10.87
C PHE A 30 -9.89 0.04 12.04
N SER A 31 -10.15 -0.61 13.18
CA SER A 31 -10.80 -0.01 14.37
C SER A 31 -12.06 0.83 14.07
N LEU A 32 -12.94 0.29 13.23
CA LEU A 32 -14.15 0.95 12.73
C LEU A 32 -15.38 0.61 13.57
N PRO A 33 -16.37 1.52 13.68
CA PRO A 33 -17.69 1.18 14.19
C PRO A 33 -18.41 0.19 13.26
N VAL A 34 -18.97 -0.89 13.83
CA VAL A 34 -19.76 -1.89 13.10
C VAL A 34 -21.17 -1.34 12.85
N PRO A 35 -21.72 -1.38 11.62
CA PRO A 35 -23.08 -0.91 11.36
C PRO A 35 -24.12 -1.72 12.13
N PRO A 36 -25.21 -1.11 12.63
CA PRO A 36 -26.31 -1.85 13.24
C PRO A 36 -26.99 -2.73 12.18
N ALA A 37 -27.34 -3.97 12.56
CA ALA A 37 -28.05 -4.90 11.69
C ALA A 37 -29.42 -4.33 11.31
N ASN A 38 -29.65 -4.11 10.01
CA ASN A 38 -30.85 -3.43 9.53
C ASN A 38 -32.09 -4.34 9.65
N ILE A 39 -33.13 -3.83 10.32
CA ILE A 39 -34.44 -4.48 10.49
C ILE A 39 -35.32 -4.11 9.28
N HIS A 40 -35.78 -5.11 8.54
CA HIS A 40 -36.68 -4.95 7.40
C HIS A 40 -38.09 -4.45 7.82
N GLY A 41 -38.60 -3.43 7.12
CA GLY A 41 -40.03 -3.08 7.03
C GLY A 41 -40.48 -2.96 5.56
N PRO A 42 -41.77 -3.15 5.23
CA PRO A 42 -42.21 -3.52 3.87
C PRO A 42 -42.53 -2.34 2.93
N LYS A 43 -42.48 -2.67 1.63
CA LYS A 43 -42.73 -1.84 0.43
C LYS A 43 -44.17 -1.31 0.33
N GLU A 44 -44.32 -0.14 -0.29
CA GLU A 44 -45.53 0.26 -1.03
C GLU A 44 -45.15 0.81 -2.42
N ASP A 45 -45.89 0.35 -3.43
CA ASP A 45 -45.80 0.71 -4.85
C ASP A 45 -46.72 1.91 -5.16
N ALA A 46 -46.35 2.77 -6.14
CA ALA A 46 -47.33 3.46 -6.99
C ALA A 46 -46.70 3.97 -8.30
N THR A 47 -47.27 3.48 -9.39
CA THR A 47 -47.06 3.80 -10.81
C THR A 47 -47.57 5.19 -11.22
N ALA A 48 -46.88 5.88 -12.13
CA ALA A 48 -47.49 6.83 -13.09
C ALA A 48 -46.62 6.99 -14.35
N PHE A 49 -47.26 6.86 -15.52
CA PHE A 49 -46.67 6.84 -16.86
C PHE A 49 -46.55 8.23 -17.52
N SER A 50 -45.63 8.29 -18.49
CA SER A 50 -45.66 9.03 -19.76
C SER A 50 -44.98 10.40 -19.87
N GLY A 51 -43.96 10.43 -20.72
CA GLY A 51 -43.41 11.59 -21.40
C GLY A 51 -42.13 11.18 -22.10
N GLY A 52 -42.19 10.82 -23.39
CA GLY A 52 -41.03 10.35 -24.15
C GLY A 52 -39.91 11.38 -24.14
N SER A 53 -38.86 11.10 -23.37
CA SER A 53 -37.58 11.76 -23.42
C SER A 53 -36.60 10.83 -24.13
N ILE A 54 -35.82 11.44 -25.02
CA ILE A 54 -34.62 10.92 -25.65
C ILE A 54 -33.84 10.06 -24.64
N PRO A 55 -33.32 8.88 -25.01
CA PRO A 55 -32.65 8.02 -24.06
C PRO A 55 -31.49 8.75 -23.35
N GLU A 56 -31.49 8.70 -22.03
CA GLU A 56 -30.52 9.31 -21.11
C GLU A 56 -29.07 8.78 -21.25
N TYR A 57 -28.71 8.06 -22.33
CA TYR A 57 -27.32 7.67 -22.59
C TYR A 57 -26.47 8.80 -23.19
N LEU A 58 -27.04 9.98 -23.44
CA LEU A 58 -26.34 11.17 -23.96
C LEU A 58 -26.15 12.30 -22.92
N GLU A 59 -26.46 12.06 -21.64
CA GLU A 59 -26.19 13.03 -20.58
C GLU A 59 -24.88 12.74 -19.83
N HIS A 60 -23.91 13.63 -20.06
CA HIS A 60 -22.82 14.04 -19.14
C HIS A 60 -21.75 13.00 -18.75
N GLY A 61 -20.50 13.29 -19.15
CA GLY A 61 -19.29 12.51 -18.85
C GLY A 61 -19.19 12.01 -17.42
N ARG A 62 -19.49 10.72 -17.24
CA ARG A 62 -19.50 10.05 -15.94
C ARG A 62 -18.06 9.90 -15.43
N VAL A 63 -17.79 10.46 -14.26
CA VAL A 63 -16.49 10.31 -13.59
C VAL A 63 -16.33 8.84 -13.15
N GLN A 64 -15.26 8.19 -13.61
CA GLN A 64 -14.96 6.81 -13.23
C GLN A 64 -14.17 6.79 -11.93
N LYS A 65 -14.75 6.21 -10.87
CA LYS A 65 -14.12 6.10 -9.55
C LYS A 65 -13.18 4.90 -9.48
N LEU A 66 -11.92 5.16 -9.12
CA LEU A 66 -10.87 4.18 -8.87
C LEU A 66 -10.49 4.21 -7.39
N LEU A 67 -10.59 3.07 -6.71
CA LEU A 67 -10.18 2.94 -5.31
C LEU A 67 -8.76 2.39 -5.23
N LEU A 68 -7.81 3.17 -4.72
CA LEU A 68 -6.43 2.75 -4.46
C LEU A 68 -6.26 2.38 -2.99
N PHE A 69 -5.91 1.11 -2.73
CA PHE A 69 -5.80 0.58 -1.39
C PHE A 69 -4.63 -0.40 -1.25
N GLY A 70 -4.12 -0.56 -0.03
CA GLY A 70 -3.00 -1.45 0.29
C GLY A 70 -2.50 -1.21 1.70
N LEU A 71 -1.70 -2.15 2.21
CA LEU A 71 -1.06 -2.00 3.53
C LEU A 71 -0.07 -0.81 3.55
N GLU A 72 0.23 -0.32 4.75
CA GLU A 72 1.25 0.72 4.93
C GLU A 72 2.59 0.26 4.35
N GLY A 73 3.24 1.15 3.59
CA GLY A 73 4.50 0.84 2.91
C GLY A 73 4.35 0.16 1.54
N SER A 74 3.13 -0.23 1.13
CA SER A 74 2.94 -0.88 -0.19
C SER A 74 3.17 0.05 -1.39
N GLY A 75 3.11 1.37 -1.17
CA GLY A 75 3.36 2.41 -2.17
C GLY A 75 2.12 3.11 -2.73
N THR A 76 0.94 2.90 -2.13
CA THR A 76 -0.29 3.64 -2.50
C THR A 76 -0.12 5.16 -2.47
N SER A 77 0.57 5.69 -1.44
CA SER A 77 0.91 7.12 -1.35
C SER A 77 1.75 7.59 -2.53
N THR A 78 2.78 6.82 -2.87
CA THR A 78 3.72 7.11 -3.95
C THR A 78 3.03 7.15 -5.30
N ILE A 79 2.18 6.15 -5.59
CA ILE A 79 1.36 6.10 -6.80
C ILE A 79 0.43 7.31 -6.87
N PHE A 80 -0.27 7.63 -5.78
CA PHE A 80 -1.17 8.80 -5.73
C PHE A 80 -0.44 10.11 -6.01
N LYS A 81 0.75 10.31 -5.42
CA LYS A 81 1.59 11.49 -5.65
C LYS A 81 2.08 11.56 -7.09
N GLN A 82 2.48 10.44 -7.71
CA GLN A 82 2.84 10.42 -9.14
C GLN A 82 1.69 10.84 -10.03
N VAL A 83 0.49 10.27 -9.81
CA VAL A 83 -0.69 10.65 -10.59
C VAL A 83 -0.97 12.14 -10.42
N LYS A 84 -0.80 12.68 -9.22
CA LYS A 84 -0.93 14.11 -8.98
C LYS A 84 0.09 14.92 -9.79
N PHE A 85 1.38 14.56 -9.77
CA PHE A 85 2.41 15.19 -10.60
C PHE A 85 2.15 15.09 -12.11
N MET A 86 1.56 13.98 -12.55
CA MET A 86 1.21 13.76 -13.95
C MET A 86 -0.04 14.55 -14.37
N SER A 87 -0.94 14.81 -13.42
CA SER A 87 -2.15 15.60 -13.63
C SER A 87 -1.85 17.10 -13.70
N LYS A 88 -2.84 17.90 -14.13
CA LYS A 88 -2.77 19.37 -14.05
C LYS A 88 -2.84 19.89 -12.59
N SER A 89 -3.11 19.03 -11.61
CA SER A 89 -3.22 19.39 -10.20
C SER A 89 -1.84 19.55 -9.57
N LYS A 90 -1.54 20.75 -9.06
CA LYS A 90 -0.31 21.00 -8.29
C LYS A 90 -0.55 20.74 -6.80
N PHE A 91 0.51 20.39 -6.08
CA PHE A 91 0.47 20.40 -4.62
C PHE A 91 0.24 21.82 -4.13
N THR A 92 -0.70 21.98 -3.19
CA THR A 92 -0.93 23.27 -2.54
C THR A 92 0.18 23.57 -1.55
N VAL A 93 0.32 24.84 -1.16
CA VAL A 93 1.31 25.25 -0.14
C VAL A 93 1.09 24.49 1.16
N ASP A 94 -0.16 24.30 1.58
CA ASP A 94 -0.50 23.56 2.79
C ASP A 94 -0.15 22.06 2.69
N GLU A 95 -0.34 21.45 1.52
CA GLU A 95 0.07 20.06 1.30
C GLU A 95 1.58 19.89 1.35
N VAL A 96 2.33 20.77 0.67
CA VAL A 96 3.80 20.76 0.72
C VAL A 96 4.29 20.97 2.14
N GLN A 97 3.68 21.89 2.90
CA GLN A 97 4.01 22.10 4.30
C GLN A 97 3.75 20.84 5.13
N ASN A 98 2.58 20.20 5.00
CA ASN A 98 2.30 18.95 5.72
C ASN A 98 3.28 17.83 5.35
N ILE A 99 3.69 17.74 4.08
CA ILE A 99 4.71 16.79 3.63
C ILE A 99 6.07 17.12 4.25
N LYS A 100 6.48 18.40 4.25
CA LYS A 100 7.71 18.87 4.92
C LYS A 100 7.75 18.43 6.38
N LEU A 101 6.68 18.68 7.12
CA LEU A 101 6.55 18.28 8.52
C LEU A 101 6.64 16.76 8.69
N THR A 102 6.03 15.99 7.79
CA THR A 102 6.08 14.52 7.79
C THR A 102 7.51 14.02 7.53
N ILE A 103 8.21 14.57 6.55
CA ILE A 103 9.59 14.21 6.23
C ILE A 103 10.51 14.49 7.43
N GLN A 104 10.41 15.69 8.01
CA GLN A 104 11.20 16.07 9.18
C GLN A 104 10.94 15.15 10.37
N ARG A 105 9.67 14.83 10.65
CA ARG A 105 9.30 13.86 11.69
C ARG A 105 9.89 12.47 11.40
N ASN A 106 9.85 12.03 10.15
CA ASN A 106 10.37 10.72 9.76
C ASN A 106 11.88 10.59 10.01
N ILE A 107 12.66 11.68 9.92
CA ILE A 107 14.08 11.66 10.32
C ILE A 107 14.25 11.19 11.76
N TYR A 108 13.48 11.74 12.70
CA TYR A 108 13.54 11.32 14.11
C TYR A 108 13.11 9.87 14.31
N ARG A 109 12.11 9.42 13.54
CA ARG A 109 11.70 8.01 13.52
C ARG A 109 12.79 7.08 12.97
N TYR A 110 13.52 7.48 11.94
CA TYR A 110 14.61 6.68 11.40
C TYR A 110 15.80 6.64 12.35
N LEU A 111 16.13 7.78 12.97
CA LEU A 111 17.18 7.85 13.99
C LEU A 111 16.84 7.00 15.21
N SER A 112 15.57 6.94 15.65
CA SER A 112 15.19 6.07 16.77
C SER A 112 15.40 4.60 16.45
N VAL A 113 15.04 4.14 15.24
CA VAL A 113 15.30 2.77 14.81
C VAL A 113 16.80 2.46 14.76
N LEU A 114 17.64 3.41 14.33
CA LEU A 114 19.09 3.26 14.40
C LEU A 114 19.60 3.23 15.84
N LEU A 115 19.01 4.00 16.75
CA LEU A 115 19.38 4.00 18.16
C LEU A 115 19.03 2.70 18.86
N GLU A 116 17.85 2.13 18.60
CA GLU A 116 17.42 0.82 19.09
C GLU A 116 18.33 -0.29 18.53
N GLY A 117 18.55 -0.28 17.21
CA GLY A 117 19.45 -1.24 16.55
C GLY A 117 20.87 -1.20 17.11
N ARG A 118 21.37 0.01 17.42
CA ARG A 118 22.68 0.22 18.04
C ARG A 118 22.77 -0.43 19.43
N GLU A 119 21.72 -0.37 20.25
CA GLU A 119 21.68 -1.03 21.56
C GLU A 119 21.75 -2.55 21.42
N HIS A 120 20.97 -3.09 20.48
CA HIS A 120 20.98 -4.52 20.21
C HIS A 120 22.36 -5.02 19.73
N PHE A 121 23.00 -4.29 18.82
CA PHE A 121 24.34 -4.64 18.34
C PHE A 121 25.43 -4.45 19.39
N GLU A 122 25.26 -3.51 20.33
CA GLU A 122 26.17 -3.37 21.47
C GLU A 122 26.09 -4.59 22.39
N GLU A 123 24.88 -5.07 22.71
CA GLU A 123 24.66 -6.28 23.50
C GLU A 123 25.26 -7.52 22.82
N GLU A 124 25.01 -7.69 21.51
CA GLU A 124 25.57 -8.77 20.69
C GLU A 124 27.12 -8.78 20.77
N ALA A 125 27.75 -7.62 20.58
CA ALA A 125 29.21 -7.48 20.60
C ALA A 125 29.82 -7.72 22.00
N LEU A 126 29.07 -7.45 23.07
CA LEU A 126 29.50 -7.72 24.45
C LEU A 126 29.39 -9.22 24.78
N MET A 127 28.35 -9.90 24.29
CA MET A 127 28.20 -11.35 24.46
C MET A 127 29.28 -12.15 23.73
N ASP A 128 29.66 -11.74 22.51
CA ASP A 128 30.73 -12.40 21.74
C ASP A 128 32.10 -12.27 22.43
N LYS A 129 32.37 -11.14 23.08
CA LYS A 129 33.56 -10.95 23.93
C LYS A 129 33.56 -11.86 25.16
N GLY A 130 32.43 -11.99 25.85
CA GLY A 130 32.32 -12.87 27.03
C GLY A 130 32.54 -14.36 26.72
N THR A 131 32.18 -14.79 25.51
CA THR A 131 32.36 -16.17 25.04
C THR A 131 33.83 -16.44 24.67
N SER A 132 34.49 -15.48 24.02
CA SER A 132 35.91 -15.60 23.63
C SER A 132 36.91 -15.40 24.79
N ASP A 133 36.54 -14.66 25.84
CA ASP A 133 37.36 -14.55 27.06
C ASP A 133 37.28 -15.82 27.93
N SER A 134 36.17 -16.56 27.92
CA SER A 134 36.05 -17.87 28.59
C SER A 134 36.92 -18.97 27.96
N GLU A 135 37.28 -18.84 26.66
CA GLU A 135 38.23 -19.73 25.99
C GLU A 135 39.70 -19.28 26.14
N ARG A 136 39.94 -18.05 26.63
CA ARG A 136 41.26 -17.40 26.69
C ARG A 136 41.85 -17.24 28.09
N GLU A 137 41.34 -17.92 29.11
CA GLU A 137 41.92 -17.92 30.47
C GLU A 137 43.32 -18.58 30.59
N ASN A 138 44.09 -18.75 29.50
CA ASN A 138 45.41 -19.37 29.54
C ASN A 138 46.57 -18.55 28.96
N LEU A 139 46.46 -17.23 28.72
CA LEU A 139 47.65 -16.42 28.34
C LEU A 139 47.63 -14.97 28.89
N SER A 140 48.56 -14.73 29.83
CA SER A 140 49.25 -13.50 30.27
C SER A 140 48.50 -12.14 30.40
N PRO A 141 48.57 -11.48 31.58
CA PRO A 141 48.00 -10.16 31.79
C PRO A 141 49.00 -9.07 31.36
N GLY A 142 48.69 -8.35 30.28
CA GLY A 142 49.51 -7.21 29.89
C GLY A 142 49.23 -6.63 28.53
N THR A 143 48.08 -5.99 28.33
CA THR A 143 47.99 -4.69 27.64
C THR A 143 46.66 -4.05 28.02
N ASP A 144 46.74 -3.01 28.85
CA ASP A 144 45.65 -2.10 29.18
C ASP A 144 45.19 -1.33 27.94
N GLY A 145 43.88 -1.17 27.81
CA GLY A 145 43.20 -0.61 26.65
C GLY A 145 41.86 -1.28 26.44
N SER A 146 40.91 -1.00 27.35
CA SER A 146 39.48 -1.26 27.14
C SER A 146 39.11 -0.79 25.74
N ARG A 147 39.03 -1.73 24.78
CA ARG A 147 38.52 -1.46 23.44
C ARG A 147 37.02 -1.23 23.60
N ARG A 148 36.69 0.03 23.91
CA ARG A 148 35.33 0.57 23.98
C ARG A 148 34.53 -0.02 22.83
N CYS A 149 33.33 -0.54 23.12
CA CYS A 149 32.50 -1.15 22.10
C CYS A 149 32.31 -0.16 20.95
N ILE A 150 32.39 -0.63 19.71
CA ILE A 150 32.26 0.24 18.54
C ILE A 150 30.88 0.90 18.49
N TYR A 151 29.89 0.27 19.14
CA TYR A 151 28.52 0.72 19.29
C TYR A 151 28.30 1.61 20.54
N SER A 152 29.34 1.92 21.32
CA SER A 152 29.19 2.77 22.49
C SER A 152 29.02 4.24 22.10
N ILE A 153 27.81 4.76 22.33
CA ILE A 153 27.41 6.12 21.97
C ILE A 153 28.19 7.20 22.75
N ASN A 154 28.38 8.38 22.14
CA ASN A 154 28.97 9.53 22.82
C ASN A 154 28.05 10.06 23.94
N GLN A 155 28.63 10.38 25.09
CA GLN A 155 27.90 10.91 26.25
C GLN A 155 27.15 12.21 25.94
N ARG A 156 27.63 13.00 24.97
CA ARG A 156 26.97 14.26 24.54
C ARG A 156 25.60 14.04 23.93
N VAL A 157 25.44 13.00 23.12
CA VAL A 157 24.17 12.70 22.44
C VAL A 157 23.32 11.67 23.20
N LYS A 158 23.87 11.06 24.25
CA LYS A 158 23.19 10.04 25.05
C LYS A 158 21.86 10.53 25.63
N HIS A 159 21.82 11.70 26.26
CA HIS A 159 20.58 12.23 26.84
C HIS A 159 19.47 12.40 25.80
N PHE A 160 19.80 12.95 24.63
CA PHE A 160 18.83 13.08 23.55
C PHE A 160 18.41 11.72 23.01
N SER A 161 19.34 10.77 22.91
CA SER A 161 19.05 9.41 22.45
C SER A 161 18.05 8.72 23.36
N ASP A 162 18.32 8.72 24.67
CA ASP A 162 17.42 8.14 25.68
C ASP A 162 16.04 8.82 25.62
N TRP A 163 16.01 10.16 25.56
CA TRP A 163 14.77 10.93 25.43
C TRP A 163 13.97 10.61 24.13
N LEU A 164 14.65 10.45 22.99
CA LEU A 164 13.98 10.14 21.73
C LEU A 164 13.37 8.72 21.78
N LEU A 165 14.08 7.76 22.36
CA LEU A 165 13.57 6.41 22.57
C LEU A 165 12.35 6.39 23.51
N GLU A 166 12.39 7.19 24.59
CA GLU A 166 11.23 7.37 25.49
C GLU A 166 10.01 7.93 24.76
N ILE A 167 10.17 8.94 23.90
CA ILE A 167 9.06 9.51 23.11
C ILE A 167 8.46 8.48 22.15
N ILE A 168 9.30 7.68 21.50
CA ILE A 168 8.84 6.64 20.58
C ILE A 168 8.07 5.57 21.35
N ALA A 169 8.55 5.16 22.52
CA ALA A 169 7.86 4.20 23.39
C ALA A 169 6.51 4.72 23.91
N MET A 170 6.38 6.04 24.14
CA MET A 170 5.10 6.66 24.49
C MET A 170 4.12 6.76 23.30
N GLY A 171 4.60 6.64 22.06
CA GLY A 171 3.78 6.80 20.86
C GLY A 171 3.42 8.25 20.53
N ASP A 172 4.03 9.23 21.21
CA ASP A 172 3.68 10.66 21.15
C ASP A 172 4.54 11.46 20.16
N LEU A 173 5.23 10.79 19.22
CA LEU A 173 6.13 11.47 18.27
C LEU A 173 5.45 12.62 17.52
N ASP A 174 4.16 12.47 17.21
CA ASP A 174 3.29 13.44 16.53
C ASP A 174 3.04 14.70 17.36
N ALA A 175 3.10 14.59 18.69
CA ALA A 175 2.86 15.70 19.60
C ALA A 175 4.11 16.59 19.75
N PHE A 176 5.31 16.01 19.62
CA PHE A 176 6.58 16.74 19.79
C PHE A 176 7.17 17.23 18.47
N PHE A 177 7.08 16.44 17.41
CA PHE A 177 7.60 16.79 16.09
C PHE A 177 6.46 17.12 15.15
N PRO A 178 6.56 18.26 14.43
CA PRO A 178 7.79 18.95 14.04
C PRO A 178 8.18 20.18 14.88
N ALA A 179 7.41 20.55 15.91
CA ALA A 179 7.66 21.77 16.69
C ALA A 179 9.07 21.81 17.32
N ALA A 180 9.55 20.64 17.75
CA ALA A 180 10.87 20.46 18.33
C ALA A 180 12.02 20.37 17.30
N THR A 181 11.72 20.24 15.99
CA THR A 181 12.75 20.03 14.95
C THR A 181 13.82 21.12 14.96
N ARG A 182 13.42 22.38 15.19
CA ARG A 182 14.33 23.53 15.21
C ARG A 182 15.38 23.45 16.32
N GLU A 183 14.97 22.98 17.50
CA GLU A 183 15.84 22.96 18.68
C GLU A 183 16.86 21.82 18.60
N TYR A 184 16.47 20.72 17.95
CA TYR A 184 17.27 19.50 17.90
C TYR A 184 18.03 19.30 16.58
N ALA A 185 17.88 20.16 15.59
CA ALA A 185 18.63 20.07 14.33
C ALA A 185 20.17 19.95 14.52
N PRO A 186 20.83 20.69 15.43
CA PRO A 186 22.27 20.50 15.70
C PRO A 186 22.57 19.13 16.34
N VAL A 187 21.66 18.63 17.17
CA VAL A 187 21.80 17.34 17.84
C VAL A 187 21.65 16.18 16.85
N VAL A 188 20.77 16.32 15.85
CA VAL A 188 20.65 15.38 14.74
C VAL A 188 21.98 15.26 13.97
N ASP A 189 22.69 16.36 13.72
CA ASP A 189 24.02 16.32 13.09
C ASP A 189 25.04 15.56 13.94
N GLU A 190 25.07 15.83 15.25
CA GLU A 190 25.97 15.14 16.16
C GLU A 190 25.70 13.63 16.23
N ILE A 191 24.43 13.22 16.25
CA ILE A 191 24.02 11.81 16.29
C ILE A 191 24.35 11.11 14.98
N TRP A 192 23.99 11.72 13.85
CA TRP A 192 24.24 11.12 12.54
C TRP A 192 25.74 10.90 12.31
N ARG A 193 26.59 11.82 12.78
CA ARG A 193 28.06 11.69 12.67
C ARG A 193 28.68 10.75 13.71
N ASP A 194 27.93 10.27 14.69
CA ASP A 194 28.48 9.40 15.74
C ASP A 194 28.94 8.06 15.13
N PRO A 195 30.16 7.59 15.44
CA PRO A 195 30.68 6.34 14.89
C PRO A 195 29.78 5.13 15.18
N ALA A 196 29.14 5.05 16.35
CA ALA A 196 28.26 3.94 16.69
C ALA A 196 27.03 3.89 15.78
N ILE A 197 26.47 5.05 15.45
CA ILE A 197 25.32 5.17 14.55
C ILE A 197 25.73 4.84 13.12
N GLN A 198 26.90 5.30 12.67
CA GLN A 198 27.41 4.98 11.34
C GLN A 198 27.70 3.47 11.16
N GLU A 199 28.25 2.79 12.17
CA GLU A 199 28.43 1.34 12.13
C GLU A 199 27.10 0.58 12.16
N THR A 200 26.12 1.09 12.90
CA THR A 200 24.76 0.54 12.91
C THR A 200 24.08 0.71 11.55
N TYR A 201 24.23 1.87 10.90
CA TYR A 201 23.70 2.14 9.56
C TYR A 201 24.34 1.25 8.48
N LYS A 202 25.58 0.79 8.66
CA LYS A 202 26.17 -0.22 7.75
C LYS A 202 25.44 -1.57 7.82
N ARG A 203 24.93 -1.94 9.00
CA ARG A 203 24.12 -3.14 9.26
C ARG A 203 22.61 -2.89 9.13
N ARG A 204 22.19 -1.78 8.53
CA ARG A 204 20.76 -1.41 8.39
C ARG A 204 19.86 -2.46 7.76
N GLY A 205 20.40 -3.38 6.96
CA GLY A 205 19.63 -4.50 6.39
C GLY A 205 19.06 -5.47 7.43
N GLU A 206 19.60 -5.47 8.65
CA GLU A 206 19.13 -6.26 9.79
C GLU A 206 18.05 -5.52 10.60
N LEU A 207 17.79 -4.24 10.30
CA LEU A 207 16.84 -3.40 11.02
C LEU A 207 15.45 -3.47 10.36
N HIS A 208 14.64 -4.45 10.77
CA HIS A 208 13.33 -4.72 10.17
C HIS A 208 12.33 -3.54 10.21
N PHE A 209 12.48 -2.62 11.16
CA PHE A 209 11.62 -1.44 11.31
C PHE A 209 12.07 -0.23 10.48
N LEU A 210 13.24 -0.29 9.83
CA LEU A 210 13.75 0.80 9.00
C LEU A 210 13.19 0.68 7.56
N PRO A 211 12.42 1.66 7.06
CA PRO A 211 11.88 1.60 5.70
C PRO A 211 12.97 1.69 4.62
N ASP A 212 12.73 1.11 3.45
CA ASP A 212 13.65 1.17 2.30
C ASP A 212 14.02 2.62 1.90
N THR A 213 13.03 3.52 2.02
CA THR A 213 13.18 4.94 1.70
C THR A 213 13.98 5.72 2.75
N ALA A 214 14.25 5.15 3.93
CA ALA A 214 14.98 5.83 4.99
C ALA A 214 16.40 6.22 4.55
N ASN A 215 17.06 5.39 3.73
CA ASN A 215 18.41 5.68 3.23
C ASN A 215 18.46 7.02 2.49
N TYR A 216 17.46 7.28 1.64
CA TYR A 216 17.36 8.52 0.87
C TYR A 216 17.34 9.76 1.77
N PHE A 217 16.59 9.69 2.87
CA PHE A 217 16.43 10.82 3.80
C PHE A 217 17.56 10.91 4.83
N LEU A 218 18.06 9.78 5.35
CA LEU A 218 19.15 9.76 6.32
C LEU A 218 20.45 10.32 5.73
N ASP A 219 20.74 10.04 4.46
CA ASP A 219 21.91 10.60 3.76
C ASP A 219 21.86 12.13 3.65
N GLN A 220 20.68 12.75 3.80
CA GLN A 220 20.44 14.20 3.75
C GLN A 220 19.86 14.74 5.06
N ALA A 221 19.99 14.00 6.17
CA ALA A 221 19.35 14.32 7.46
C ALA A 221 19.66 15.74 7.95
N LEU A 222 20.85 16.25 7.64
CA LEU A 222 21.29 17.61 8.00
C LEU A 222 20.50 18.69 7.28
N GLU A 223 20.32 18.52 5.97
CA GLU A 223 19.58 19.46 5.14
C GLU A 223 18.10 19.44 5.54
N ILE A 224 17.52 18.26 5.71
CA ILE A 224 16.12 18.07 6.08
C ILE A 224 15.80 18.66 7.46
N SER A 225 16.72 18.53 8.41
CA SER A 225 16.54 19.06 9.78
C SER A 225 16.66 20.59 9.85
N SER A 226 17.12 21.24 8.77
CA SER A 226 17.19 22.71 8.69
C SER A 226 15.80 23.34 8.65
N ASN A 227 15.67 24.56 9.19
CA ASN A 227 14.43 25.35 9.07
C ASN A 227 14.15 25.76 7.62
N GLU A 228 15.23 25.95 6.84
CA GLU A 228 15.16 26.42 5.46
C GLU A 228 14.99 25.28 4.45
N TYR A 229 14.78 24.05 4.95
CA TYR A 229 14.49 22.90 4.13
C TYR A 229 13.19 23.10 3.36
N GLU A 230 13.25 23.03 2.03
CA GLU A 230 12.07 23.01 1.17
C GLU A 230 12.04 21.70 0.39
N PRO A 231 10.99 20.85 0.56
CA PRO A 231 10.96 19.55 -0.09
C PRO A 231 11.04 19.65 -1.61
N SER A 232 11.98 18.92 -2.19
CA SER A 232 12.02 18.71 -3.64
C SER A 232 10.86 17.83 -4.12
N GLU A 233 10.57 17.82 -5.42
CA GLU A 233 9.59 16.87 -5.99
C GLU A 233 9.95 15.41 -5.67
N ARG A 234 11.26 15.11 -5.62
CA ARG A 234 11.76 13.79 -5.25
C ARG A 234 11.51 13.49 -3.77
N ASP A 235 11.71 14.45 -2.87
CA ASP A 235 11.42 14.27 -1.45
C ASP A 235 9.93 14.04 -1.22
N ILE A 236 9.09 14.84 -1.88
CA ILE A 236 7.64 14.68 -1.87
C ILE A 236 7.29 13.26 -2.33
N LEU A 237 7.89 12.77 -3.41
CA LEU A 237 7.62 11.43 -3.94
C LEU A 237 8.10 10.30 -2.99
N TYR A 238 9.26 10.44 -2.37
CA TYR A 238 9.82 9.45 -1.44
C TYR A 238 9.13 9.46 -0.07
N ALA A 239 8.47 10.56 0.31
CA ALA A 239 7.86 10.71 1.63
C ALA A 239 6.77 9.65 1.90
N GLU A 240 7.06 8.71 2.79
CA GLU A 240 6.08 7.74 3.29
C GLU A 240 5.24 8.33 4.43
N GLY A 241 4.11 7.70 4.74
CA GLY A 241 3.24 8.12 5.84
C GLY A 241 2.41 9.38 5.56
N VAL A 242 2.65 10.09 4.45
CA VAL A 242 1.85 11.26 4.04
C VAL A 242 0.39 10.85 3.88
N THR A 243 -0.44 11.24 4.83
CA THR A 243 -1.87 10.92 4.87
C THR A 243 -2.61 12.14 5.41
N PRO A 244 -3.69 12.59 4.75
CA PRO A 244 -4.57 13.60 5.34
C PRO A 244 -5.14 13.13 6.68
N SER A 245 -5.50 14.06 7.56
CA SER A 245 -5.99 13.76 8.92
C SER A 245 -7.21 12.85 8.97
N ASN A 246 -8.02 12.81 7.91
CA ASN A 246 -9.19 11.94 7.76
C ASN A 246 -8.89 10.58 7.09
N GLY A 247 -7.62 10.26 6.82
CA GLY A 247 -7.22 9.01 6.18
C GLY A 247 -7.49 8.91 4.68
N LEU A 248 -8.02 9.97 4.07
CA LEU A 248 -8.59 9.96 2.73
C LEU A 248 -7.96 11.03 1.84
N ALA A 249 -7.52 10.64 0.65
CA ALA A 249 -7.10 11.57 -0.39
C ALA A 249 -7.83 11.26 -1.71
N SER A 250 -8.28 12.29 -2.42
CA SER A 250 -8.90 12.14 -3.75
C SER A 250 -8.32 13.13 -4.73
N LEU A 251 -8.11 12.71 -5.98
CA LEU A 251 -7.77 13.60 -7.08
C LEU A 251 -8.56 13.22 -8.33
N GLU A 252 -8.92 14.23 -9.12
CA GLU A 252 -9.48 14.04 -10.45
C GLU A 252 -8.42 14.24 -11.53
N PHE A 253 -8.44 13.39 -12.54
CA PHE A 253 -7.50 13.43 -13.66
C PHE A 253 -8.14 12.88 -14.93
N SER A 254 -7.55 13.17 -16.07
CA SER A 254 -7.95 12.65 -17.38
C SER A 254 -6.71 12.15 -18.10
N PHE A 255 -6.81 11.02 -18.78
CA PHE A 255 -5.77 10.60 -19.71
C PHE A 255 -5.85 11.40 -20.99
N ASP A 256 -4.70 11.63 -21.59
CA ASP A 256 -4.65 12.14 -22.95
C ASP A 256 -5.02 11.02 -23.91
N ASP A 257 -6.01 11.26 -24.78
CA ASP A 257 -6.59 10.23 -25.64
C ASP A 257 -5.93 10.18 -27.03
N HIS A 258 -4.67 10.60 -27.12
CA HIS A 258 -3.89 10.55 -28.35
C HIS A 258 -3.46 9.12 -28.68
N SER A 259 -4.44 8.27 -29.01
CA SER A 259 -4.20 7.10 -29.84
C SER A 259 -3.89 7.59 -31.26
N PRO A 260 -2.72 7.26 -31.84
CA PRO A 260 -2.42 7.58 -33.24
C PRO A 260 -3.40 6.91 -34.23
N MET A 261 -4.25 5.99 -33.75
CA MET A 261 -5.30 5.35 -34.54
C MET A 261 -6.58 6.21 -34.63
N SER A 262 -6.74 7.22 -33.78
CA SER A 262 -7.85 8.19 -33.82
C SER A 262 -7.71 9.23 -34.95
N GLU A 263 -6.52 9.36 -35.56
CA GLU A 263 -6.25 10.35 -36.61
C GLU A 263 -6.62 9.85 -38.02
N ILE A 264 -6.86 8.54 -38.21
CA ILE A 264 -7.02 7.95 -39.56
C ILE A 264 -8.48 8.04 -40.05
N TYR A 265 -9.45 8.26 -39.16
CA TYR A 265 -10.87 8.37 -39.51
C TYR A 265 -11.55 9.48 -38.70
N GLY A 266 -11.43 10.74 -39.14
CA GLY A 266 -12.07 11.83 -38.42
C GLY A 266 -11.87 13.24 -39.01
N GLU A 267 -11.95 13.40 -40.33
CA GLU A 267 -12.22 14.72 -40.91
C GLU A 267 -13.74 14.97 -40.92
N ASP A 268 -14.38 15.09 -39.76
CA ASP A 268 -15.74 15.64 -39.66
C ASP A 268 -16.03 16.22 -38.25
N LEU A 269 -16.24 17.54 -38.22
CA LEU A 269 -17.02 18.39 -37.31
C LEU A 269 -17.15 18.04 -35.80
N GLU A 270 -16.60 18.93 -34.95
CA GLU A 270 -17.13 19.40 -33.65
C GLU A 270 -17.54 18.39 -32.55
N SER A 271 -17.03 17.16 -32.54
CA SER A 271 -17.07 16.33 -31.33
C SER A 271 -15.79 16.55 -30.52
N GLN A 272 -15.87 17.36 -29.45
CA GLN A 272 -14.83 17.39 -28.42
C GLN A 272 -14.60 15.94 -27.97
N PRO A 273 -13.35 15.43 -27.92
CA PRO A 273 -13.10 14.11 -27.37
C PRO A 273 -13.68 14.09 -25.96
N SER A 274 -14.59 13.16 -25.70
CA SER A 274 -15.17 12.97 -24.37
C SER A 274 -14.07 12.47 -23.45
N TRP A 275 -13.27 13.39 -22.88
CA TRP A 275 -12.24 13.03 -21.92
C TRP A 275 -12.92 12.33 -20.75
N THR A 276 -12.73 11.02 -20.67
CA THR A 276 -13.20 10.24 -19.53
C THR A 276 -12.44 10.74 -18.32
N LYS A 277 -13.17 11.34 -17.38
CA LYS A 277 -12.62 11.81 -16.12
C LYS A 277 -12.52 10.64 -15.15
N TYR A 278 -11.40 10.53 -14.49
CA TYR A 278 -11.14 9.52 -13.46
C TYR A 278 -11.00 10.23 -12.12
N GLN A 279 -11.60 9.64 -11.09
CA GLN A 279 -11.38 10.05 -9.71
C GLN A 279 -10.61 8.95 -9.00
N LEU A 280 -9.34 9.23 -8.67
CA LEU A 280 -8.53 8.33 -7.87
C LEU A 280 -8.75 8.64 -6.39
N ILE A 281 -9.22 7.65 -5.64
CA ILE A 281 -9.50 7.73 -4.22
C ILE A 281 -8.51 6.83 -3.49
N ARG A 282 -7.62 7.40 -2.69
CA ARG A 282 -6.70 6.64 -1.83
C ARG A 282 -7.23 6.60 -0.40
N ILE A 283 -7.32 5.39 0.15
CA ILE A 283 -7.61 5.17 1.56
C ILE A 283 -6.33 4.69 2.26
N SER A 284 -5.96 5.34 3.36
CA SER A 284 -4.84 4.93 4.21
C SER A 284 -5.29 3.91 5.24
N SER A 285 -4.47 2.88 5.48
CA SER A 285 -4.72 1.87 6.51
C SER A 285 -4.72 2.44 7.94
N LYS A 286 -4.11 3.62 8.17
CA LYS A 286 -3.97 4.25 9.50
C LYS A 286 -5.07 5.25 9.89
N GLY A 287 -5.77 5.83 8.93
CA GLY A 287 -6.57 7.05 9.16
C GLY A 287 -8.08 6.85 9.25
N VAL A 288 -8.56 5.61 9.33
CA VAL A 288 -10.00 5.32 9.17
C VAL A 288 -10.77 5.34 10.51
N HIS A 289 -10.20 5.88 11.58
CA HIS A 289 -10.77 5.71 12.93
C HIS A 289 -12.13 6.40 13.18
N ASP A 290 -12.48 7.52 12.52
CA ASP A 290 -13.54 8.39 13.10
C ASP A 290 -14.71 8.83 12.21
N SER A 291 -14.64 8.80 10.87
CA SER A 291 -15.65 9.53 10.09
C SER A 291 -16.78 8.73 9.45
N GLY A 292 -16.65 7.40 9.24
CA GLY A 292 -17.67 6.59 8.55
C GLY A 292 -17.97 6.98 7.09
N LYS A 293 -17.53 8.16 6.65
CA LYS A 293 -17.73 8.77 5.32
C LYS A 293 -17.13 7.98 4.17
N TRP A 294 -16.15 7.13 4.45
CA TRP A 294 -15.53 6.26 3.45
C TRP A 294 -16.53 5.23 2.87
N LEU A 295 -17.57 4.85 3.62
CA LEU A 295 -18.62 3.93 3.17
C LEU A 295 -19.44 4.50 2.01
N GLU A 296 -19.75 5.80 2.04
CA GLU A 296 -20.48 6.50 0.94
C GLU A 296 -19.66 6.54 -0.36
N MET A 297 -18.33 6.40 -0.28
CA MET A 297 -17.47 6.38 -1.47
C MET A 297 -17.41 5.03 -2.16
N PHE A 298 -17.89 3.96 -1.53
CA PHE A 298 -17.96 2.65 -2.16
C PHE A 298 -19.10 2.50 -3.15
N GLU A 299 -20.06 3.42 -3.13
CA GLU A 299 -21.07 3.51 -4.17
C GLU A 299 -20.41 3.94 -5.49
N ASP A 300 -20.61 3.13 -6.53
CA ASP A 300 -20.12 3.30 -7.90
C ASP A 300 -18.59 3.17 -8.12
N VAL A 301 -17.84 2.53 -7.21
CA VAL A 301 -16.44 2.16 -7.50
C VAL A 301 -16.40 1.15 -8.66
N LYS A 302 -15.75 1.52 -9.78
CA LYS A 302 -15.63 0.64 -10.95
C LYS A 302 -14.45 -0.32 -10.84
N VAL A 303 -13.33 0.19 -10.33
CA VAL A 303 -12.10 -0.59 -10.16
C VAL A 303 -11.52 -0.39 -8.78
N VAL A 304 -11.19 -1.50 -8.14
CA VAL A 304 -10.36 -1.56 -6.95
C VAL A 304 -8.92 -1.87 -7.38
N VAL A 305 -8.04 -0.91 -7.18
CA VAL A 305 -6.60 -1.01 -7.40
C VAL A 305 -5.95 -1.37 -6.06
N PHE A 306 -5.64 -2.66 -5.87
CA PHE A 306 -4.99 -3.14 -4.66
C PHE A 306 -3.48 -3.20 -4.86
N CYS A 307 -2.71 -2.56 -3.98
CA CYS A 307 -1.25 -2.42 -4.09
C CYS A 307 -0.54 -3.23 -3.01
N VAL A 308 0.39 -4.09 -3.44
CA VAL A 308 1.22 -4.97 -2.60
C VAL A 308 2.68 -4.67 -2.88
N ALA A 309 3.49 -4.47 -1.84
CA ALA A 309 4.93 -4.40 -1.99
C ALA A 309 5.49 -5.82 -2.14
N LEU A 310 6.07 -6.12 -3.30
CA LEU A 310 6.72 -7.41 -3.54
C LEU A 310 7.88 -7.65 -2.59
N SER A 311 8.60 -6.61 -2.20
CA SER A 311 9.75 -6.67 -1.30
C SER A 311 9.43 -7.12 0.12
N ASP A 312 8.15 -7.23 0.50
CA ASP A 312 7.74 -7.44 1.88
C ASP A 312 7.61 -8.93 2.27
N TYR A 313 7.99 -9.87 1.39
CA TYR A 313 7.84 -11.32 1.62
C TYR A 313 8.68 -11.86 2.77
N ASP A 314 9.73 -11.16 3.20
CA ASP A 314 10.63 -11.53 4.30
C ASP A 314 10.53 -10.55 5.49
N LEU A 315 9.60 -9.60 5.43
CA LEU A 315 9.45 -8.57 6.46
C LEU A 315 8.32 -8.94 7.43
N GLU A 316 8.50 -8.57 8.69
CA GLU A 316 7.47 -8.69 9.72
C GLU A 316 6.67 -7.40 9.90
N TRP A 317 5.42 -7.55 10.30
CA TRP A 317 4.49 -6.50 10.67
C TRP A 317 3.98 -6.75 12.07
N THR A 318 4.23 -5.79 12.95
CA THR A 318 3.65 -5.81 14.29
C THR A 318 2.29 -5.13 14.25
N ARG A 319 1.25 -5.87 14.63
CA ARG A 319 -0.10 -5.33 14.85
C ARG A 319 -0.16 -4.51 16.13
N GLY A 320 -1.20 -3.70 16.26
CA GLY A 320 -1.45 -2.90 17.47
C GLY A 320 -1.64 -3.72 18.76
N ASP A 321 -1.89 -5.03 18.65
CA ASP A 321 -1.99 -5.98 19.77
C ASP A 321 -0.64 -6.62 20.15
N GLY A 322 0.46 -6.23 19.48
CA GLY A 322 1.80 -6.75 19.71
C GLY A 322 2.11 -8.07 18.99
N THR A 323 1.18 -8.63 18.21
CA THR A 323 1.44 -9.83 17.42
C THR A 323 2.27 -9.49 16.18
N SER A 324 3.32 -10.28 15.91
CA SER A 324 4.13 -10.16 14.70
C SER A 324 3.67 -11.16 13.65
N GLU A 325 3.37 -10.68 12.44
CA GLU A 325 3.04 -11.52 11.28
C GLU A 325 3.83 -11.09 10.05
N ASN A 326 4.10 -12.01 9.12
CA ASN A 326 4.76 -11.66 7.87
C ASN A 326 3.92 -10.65 7.06
N LYS A 327 4.53 -9.57 6.57
CA LYS A 327 3.84 -8.47 5.86
C LYS A 327 3.11 -8.95 4.60
N MET A 328 3.68 -9.90 3.86
CA MET A 328 3.02 -10.45 2.67
C MET A 328 1.77 -11.26 3.05
N LEU A 329 1.81 -12.02 4.15
CA LEU A 329 0.64 -12.72 4.68
C LEU A 329 -0.43 -11.75 5.14
N ALA A 330 -0.05 -10.70 5.86
CA ALA A 330 -0.98 -9.64 6.23
C ALA A 330 -1.63 -9.01 4.99
N SER A 331 -0.83 -8.73 3.95
CA SER A 331 -1.33 -8.14 2.71
C SER A 331 -2.32 -9.06 1.98
N ARG A 332 -2.03 -10.37 1.96
CA ARG A 332 -2.95 -11.41 1.48
C ARG A 332 -4.27 -11.38 2.25
N ASP A 333 -4.24 -11.35 3.58
CA ASP A 333 -5.44 -11.42 4.40
C ASP A 333 -6.31 -10.17 4.22
N VAL A 334 -5.68 -8.99 4.11
CA VAL A 334 -6.37 -7.73 3.77
C VAL A 334 -7.01 -7.81 2.38
N PHE A 335 -6.27 -8.32 1.39
CA PHE A 335 -6.79 -8.50 0.03
C PHE A 335 -8.01 -9.42 0.02
N GLU A 336 -7.89 -10.57 0.68
CA GLU A 336 -8.94 -11.57 0.79
C GLU A 336 -10.21 -10.99 1.41
N SER A 337 -10.02 -10.20 2.47
CA SER A 337 -11.11 -9.52 3.16
C SER A 337 -11.77 -8.45 2.29
N LEU A 338 -10.99 -7.71 1.49
CA LEU A 338 -11.50 -6.69 0.57
C LEU A 338 -12.33 -7.32 -0.56
N VAL A 339 -11.85 -8.43 -1.12
CA VAL A 339 -12.52 -9.16 -2.21
C VAL A 339 -13.86 -9.76 -1.77
N ARG A 340 -13.99 -10.15 -0.50
CA ARG A 340 -15.26 -10.66 0.06
C ARG A 340 -16.29 -9.59 0.40
N HIS A 341 -15.90 -8.32 0.38
CA HIS A 341 -16.77 -7.24 0.81
C HIS A 341 -17.86 -6.96 -0.25
N SER A 342 -19.12 -6.93 0.18
CA SER A 342 -20.29 -6.84 -0.72
C SER A 342 -20.30 -5.57 -1.57
N SER A 343 -19.71 -4.47 -1.10
CA SER A 343 -19.64 -3.23 -1.90
C SER A 343 -18.76 -3.34 -3.16
N PHE A 344 -17.96 -4.40 -3.30
CA PHE A 344 -17.09 -4.60 -4.45
C PHE A 344 -17.47 -5.82 -5.29
N GLU A 345 -18.67 -6.37 -5.10
CA GLU A 345 -19.13 -7.56 -5.84
C GLU A 345 -19.11 -7.33 -7.36
N ASP A 346 -19.52 -6.13 -7.80
CA ASP A 346 -19.53 -5.71 -9.21
C ASP A 346 -18.26 -4.97 -9.67
N ALA A 347 -17.34 -4.68 -8.75
CA ALA A 347 -16.11 -3.97 -9.06
C ALA A 347 -15.08 -4.90 -9.70
N SER A 348 -14.27 -4.36 -10.61
CA SER A 348 -13.11 -5.07 -11.15
C SER A 348 -11.90 -4.89 -10.25
N PHE A 349 -11.09 -5.93 -10.07
CA PHE A 349 -9.88 -5.85 -9.25
C PHE A 349 -8.63 -5.83 -10.13
N VAL A 350 -7.78 -4.83 -9.88
CA VAL A 350 -6.43 -4.73 -10.43
C VAL A 350 -5.44 -4.82 -9.26
N LEU A 351 -4.59 -5.83 -9.27
CA LEU A 351 -3.50 -6.00 -8.34
C LEU A 351 -2.22 -5.37 -8.90
N LEU A 352 -1.69 -4.41 -8.17
CA LEU A 352 -0.36 -3.84 -8.42
C LEU A 352 0.65 -4.52 -7.51
N LEU A 353 1.60 -5.20 -8.13
CA LEU A 353 2.74 -5.78 -7.46
C LEU A 353 3.89 -4.76 -7.55
N ASN A 354 3.92 -3.87 -6.57
CA ASN A 354 4.80 -2.71 -6.51
C ASN A 354 6.17 -3.05 -5.89
N LYS A 355 7.11 -2.08 -5.92
CA LYS A 355 8.50 -2.24 -5.47
C LYS A 355 9.22 -3.37 -6.20
N TYR A 356 8.93 -3.50 -7.50
CA TYR A 356 9.54 -4.53 -8.34
C TYR A 356 11.06 -4.38 -8.42
N ASP A 357 11.55 -3.15 -8.41
CA ASP A 357 12.96 -2.77 -8.30
C ASP A 357 13.62 -3.35 -7.04
N SER A 358 13.08 -3.04 -5.85
CA SER A 358 13.63 -3.59 -4.59
C SER A 358 13.51 -5.12 -4.53
N PHE A 359 12.43 -5.69 -5.07
CA PHE A 359 12.23 -7.13 -5.13
C PHE A 359 13.27 -7.84 -6.00
N GLU A 360 13.59 -7.25 -7.15
CA GLU A 360 14.59 -7.76 -8.09
C GLU A 360 15.98 -7.87 -7.46
N ASP A 361 16.37 -6.89 -6.65
CA ASP A 361 17.63 -6.94 -5.90
C ASP A 361 17.58 -7.95 -4.75
N LYS A 362 16.44 -8.02 -4.03
CA LYS A 362 16.28 -8.83 -2.82
C LYS A 362 16.16 -10.33 -3.10
N ILE A 363 15.45 -10.74 -4.15
CA ILE A 363 15.15 -12.16 -4.46
C ILE A 363 16.41 -13.01 -4.75
N ASN A 364 17.52 -12.35 -5.07
CA ASN A 364 18.82 -13.00 -5.25
C ASN A 364 19.54 -13.29 -3.91
N GLN A 365 19.13 -12.62 -2.84
CA GLN A 365 19.74 -12.70 -1.52
C GLN A 365 18.89 -13.54 -0.57
N VAL A 366 17.58 -13.31 -0.58
CA VAL A 366 16.61 -14.03 0.26
C VAL A 366 15.67 -14.84 -0.64
N PRO A 367 15.55 -16.16 -0.46
CA PRO A 367 14.67 -16.96 -1.31
C PRO A 367 13.20 -16.70 -0.97
N LEU A 368 12.32 -16.70 -1.98
CA LEU A 368 10.87 -16.48 -1.79
C LEU A 368 10.23 -17.47 -0.78
N THR A 369 10.82 -18.66 -0.65
CA THR A 369 10.34 -19.74 0.24
C THR A 369 10.38 -19.39 1.73
N VAL A 370 11.00 -18.27 2.14
CA VAL A 370 10.93 -17.79 3.53
C VAL A 370 9.51 -17.36 3.91
N CYS A 371 8.69 -16.96 2.94
CA CYS A 371 7.28 -16.71 3.16
C CYS A 371 6.54 -18.04 3.10
N ASP A 372 5.81 -18.39 4.17
CA ASP A 372 5.06 -19.64 4.27
C ASP A 372 4.07 -19.83 3.10
N TRP A 373 3.51 -18.74 2.56
CA TRP A 373 2.59 -18.83 1.43
C TRP A 373 3.27 -19.25 0.12
N PHE A 374 4.59 -19.11 0.04
CA PHE A 374 5.38 -19.36 -1.17
C PHE A 374 6.40 -20.52 -1.02
N HIS A 375 6.23 -21.38 -0.01
CA HIS A 375 7.15 -22.51 0.27
C HIS A 375 7.35 -23.48 -0.90
N ASP A 376 6.33 -23.62 -1.76
CA ASP A 376 6.34 -24.48 -2.95
C ASP A 376 7.03 -23.85 -4.17
N PHE A 377 7.53 -22.62 -4.07
CA PHE A 377 8.25 -21.99 -5.17
C PHE A 377 9.52 -22.77 -5.52
N ARG A 378 9.63 -23.18 -6.79
CA ARG A 378 10.77 -23.91 -7.35
C ARG A 378 11.22 -23.24 -8.65
N PRO A 379 12.22 -22.35 -8.63
CA PRO A 379 12.67 -21.65 -9.82
C PRO A 379 13.43 -22.58 -10.77
N PHE A 380 13.21 -22.42 -12.07
CA PHE A 380 13.95 -23.12 -13.10
C PHE A 380 15.25 -22.37 -13.40
N ARG A 381 16.37 -22.90 -12.90
CA ARG A 381 17.71 -22.28 -13.05
C ARG A 381 18.40 -22.77 -14.31
N HIS A 382 18.17 -22.13 -15.46
CA HIS A 382 18.90 -22.48 -16.68
C HIS A 382 20.15 -21.64 -16.97
N ARG A 383 20.26 -20.41 -16.45
CA ARG A 383 21.47 -19.55 -16.47
C ARG A 383 21.41 -18.55 -15.32
N GLN A 384 22.55 -18.06 -14.83
CA GLN A 384 22.64 -16.97 -13.84
C GLN A 384 22.17 -15.66 -14.47
N ASN A 385 20.86 -15.47 -14.58
CA ASN A 385 20.26 -14.19 -14.95
C ASN A 385 19.31 -13.76 -13.83
N ASN A 386 19.73 -12.73 -13.08
CA ASN A 386 19.00 -12.19 -11.93
C ASN A 386 17.57 -11.76 -12.33
N GLN A 387 17.43 -11.13 -13.50
CA GLN A 387 16.14 -10.74 -14.07
C GLN A 387 15.22 -11.94 -14.28
N ALA A 388 15.77 -13.09 -14.72
CA ALA A 388 14.97 -14.27 -15.01
C ALA A 388 14.41 -14.91 -13.73
N LEU A 389 15.15 -14.83 -12.60
CA LEU A 389 14.66 -15.30 -11.31
C LEU A 389 13.56 -14.37 -10.78
N ALA A 390 13.79 -13.05 -10.82
CA ALA A 390 12.80 -12.05 -10.43
C ALA A 390 11.50 -12.20 -11.22
N ASN A 391 11.59 -12.36 -12.56
CA ASN A 391 10.42 -12.59 -13.41
C ASN A 391 9.67 -13.87 -13.02
N GLN A 392 10.37 -15.00 -12.81
CA GLN A 392 9.74 -16.26 -12.39
C GLN A 392 9.04 -16.14 -11.05
N ALA A 393 9.68 -15.50 -10.07
CA ALA A 393 9.12 -15.28 -8.75
C ALA A 393 7.92 -14.33 -8.79
N TYR A 394 8.00 -13.26 -9.58
CA TYR A 394 6.88 -12.36 -9.85
C TYR A 394 5.66 -13.11 -10.41
N TYR A 395 5.86 -13.93 -11.45
CA TYR A 395 4.75 -14.69 -12.03
C TYR A 395 4.16 -15.67 -11.03
N TYR A 396 5.00 -16.30 -10.20
CA TYR A 396 4.53 -17.18 -9.14
C TYR A 396 3.64 -16.43 -8.15
N VAL A 397 4.10 -15.31 -7.59
CA VAL A 397 3.30 -14.48 -6.68
C VAL A 397 2.00 -14.02 -7.34
N ALA A 398 2.05 -13.57 -8.60
CA ALA A 398 0.87 -13.18 -9.36
C ALA A 398 -0.13 -14.35 -9.53
N VAL A 399 0.36 -15.57 -9.75
CA VAL A 399 -0.50 -16.77 -9.84
C VAL A 399 -1.13 -17.09 -8.50
N MET A 400 -0.41 -16.99 -7.39
CA MET A 400 -0.95 -17.22 -6.04
C MET A 400 -2.12 -16.27 -5.73
N PHE A 401 -1.96 -14.97 -6.00
CA PHE A 401 -3.06 -14.01 -5.85
C PHE A 401 -4.21 -14.26 -6.83
N LYS A 402 -3.93 -14.63 -8.08
CA LYS A 402 -4.96 -14.99 -9.07
C LYS A 402 -5.78 -16.21 -8.62
N GLN A 403 -5.12 -17.24 -8.09
CA GLN A 403 -5.77 -18.43 -7.55
C GLN A 403 -6.65 -18.09 -6.35
N LEU A 404 -6.13 -17.29 -5.42
CA LEU A 404 -6.91 -16.80 -4.28
C LEU A 404 -8.16 -16.04 -4.73
N TYR A 405 -8.00 -15.05 -5.62
CA TYR A 405 -9.12 -14.27 -6.14
C TYR A 405 -10.15 -15.11 -6.90
N ALA A 406 -9.70 -16.03 -7.75
CA ALA A 406 -10.56 -16.94 -8.50
C ALA A 406 -11.31 -17.90 -7.57
N SER A 407 -10.68 -18.35 -6.48
CA SER A 407 -11.34 -19.22 -5.49
C SER A 407 -12.49 -18.53 -4.75
N ILE A 408 -12.46 -17.20 -4.62
CA ILE A 408 -13.47 -16.41 -3.92
C ILE A 408 -14.56 -15.95 -4.88
N THR A 409 -14.18 -15.45 -6.06
CA THR A 409 -15.10 -14.73 -6.95
C THR A 409 -15.45 -15.49 -8.23
N GLY A 410 -14.66 -16.49 -8.62
CA GLY A 410 -14.72 -17.11 -9.95
C GLY A 410 -14.33 -16.18 -11.10
N LYS A 411 -13.92 -14.93 -10.82
CA LYS A 411 -13.54 -13.91 -11.82
C LYS A 411 -12.03 -13.92 -12.05
N LYS A 412 -11.59 -13.24 -13.12
CA LYS A 412 -10.16 -13.06 -13.44
C LYS A 412 -9.60 -11.86 -12.66
N LEU A 413 -8.47 -12.06 -11.99
CA LEU A 413 -7.69 -10.97 -11.41
C LEU A 413 -6.70 -10.42 -12.44
N PHE A 414 -6.72 -9.10 -12.63
CA PHE A 414 -5.75 -8.38 -13.44
C PHE A 414 -4.54 -8.03 -12.57
N VAL A 415 -3.33 -8.32 -13.04
CA VAL A 415 -2.10 -8.12 -12.25
C VAL A 415 -1.07 -7.37 -13.10
N TRP A 416 -0.43 -6.35 -12.52
CA TRP A 416 0.58 -5.54 -13.19
C TRP A 416 1.79 -5.30 -12.26
N PRO A 417 3.04 -5.39 -12.74
CA PRO A 417 4.22 -4.99 -11.97
C PRO A 417 4.36 -3.46 -11.98
N THR A 418 4.67 -2.85 -10.84
CA THR A 418 4.78 -1.39 -10.74
C THR A 418 6.07 -0.99 -10.02
N ARG A 419 6.69 0.10 -10.51
CA ARG A 419 7.76 0.83 -9.83
C ARG A 419 7.23 2.23 -9.54
N ALA A 420 6.58 2.41 -8.39
CA ALA A 420 5.85 3.65 -8.09
C ALA A 420 6.73 4.92 -8.09
N LEU A 421 8.05 4.80 -7.93
CA LEU A 421 8.98 5.92 -8.01
C LEU A 421 9.26 6.36 -9.46
N GLU A 422 9.00 5.51 -10.45
CA GLU A 422 9.20 5.80 -11.87
C GLU A 422 7.91 6.30 -12.51
N ARG A 423 7.93 7.51 -13.08
CA ARG A 423 6.76 8.13 -13.72
C ARG A 423 6.21 7.28 -14.87
N THR A 424 7.10 6.73 -15.70
CA THR A 424 6.75 5.88 -16.85
C THR A 424 6.03 4.61 -16.40
N SER A 425 6.48 3.98 -15.31
CA SER A 425 5.84 2.77 -14.78
C SER A 425 4.43 3.03 -14.26
N VAL A 426 4.21 4.19 -13.61
CA VAL A 426 2.86 4.58 -13.16
C VAL A 426 1.96 4.92 -14.35
N ASP A 427 2.48 5.60 -15.38
CA ASP A 427 1.74 5.86 -16.62
C ASP A 427 1.27 4.56 -17.30
N GLU A 428 2.16 3.59 -17.45
CA GLU A 428 1.83 2.27 -18.00
C GLU A 428 0.81 1.51 -17.13
N THR A 429 0.94 1.61 -15.81
CA THR A 429 0.00 0.99 -14.86
C THR A 429 -1.42 1.51 -15.07
N PHE A 430 -1.55 2.82 -15.24
CA PHE A 430 -2.85 3.46 -15.40
C PHE A 430 -3.42 3.29 -16.82
N ARG A 431 -2.56 3.20 -17.84
CA ARG A 431 -2.96 2.74 -19.18
C ARG A 431 -3.51 1.30 -19.13
N TYR A 432 -2.86 0.40 -18.38
CA TYR A 432 -3.36 -0.96 -18.18
C TYR A 432 -4.71 -0.98 -17.44
N ILE A 433 -4.89 -0.18 -16.39
CA ILE A 433 -6.18 -0.05 -15.69
C ILE A 433 -7.28 0.42 -16.66
N ARG A 434 -6.97 1.38 -17.54
CA ARG A 434 -7.89 1.83 -18.59
C ARG A 434 -8.27 0.69 -19.54
N GLU A 435 -7.31 -0.09 -20.01
CA GLU A 435 -7.58 -1.25 -20.88
C GLU A 435 -8.51 -2.27 -20.19
N VAL A 436 -8.33 -2.51 -18.90
CA VAL A 436 -9.21 -3.39 -18.09
C VAL A 436 -10.64 -2.85 -18.03
N LEU A 437 -10.81 -1.54 -17.82
CA LEU A 437 -12.12 -0.89 -17.80
C LEU A 437 -12.84 -1.02 -19.14
N MET A 438 -12.13 -0.75 -20.24
CA MET A 438 -12.67 -0.88 -21.59
C MET A 438 -13.11 -2.32 -21.89
N TRP A 439 -12.31 -3.30 -21.49
CA TRP A 439 -12.63 -4.72 -21.66
C TRP A 439 -13.92 -5.12 -20.92
N GLU A 440 -14.10 -4.66 -19.69
CA GLU A 440 -15.30 -4.98 -18.89
C GLU A 440 -16.56 -4.27 -19.43
N GLU A 441 -16.43 -3.05 -19.96
CA GLU A 441 -17.53 -2.36 -20.65
C GLU A 441 -17.94 -3.07 -21.94
N GLU A 442 -16.98 -3.51 -22.76
CA GLU A 442 -17.25 -4.24 -24.00
C GLU A 442 -17.89 -5.60 -23.70
N LYS A 443 -17.37 -6.32 -22.71
CA LYS A 443 -17.95 -7.59 -22.26
C LYS A 443 -19.41 -7.42 -21.83
N LYS A 444 -19.74 -6.37 -21.07
CA LYS A 444 -21.14 -6.07 -20.70
C LYS A 444 -22.00 -5.80 -21.93
N ARG A 445 -21.51 -5.04 -22.91
CA ARG A 445 -22.23 -4.80 -24.18
C ARG A 445 -22.50 -6.08 -24.95
N MET A 446 -21.53 -6.99 -25.05
CA MET A 446 -21.72 -8.27 -25.73
C MET A 446 -22.80 -9.14 -25.08
N TYR A 447 -22.88 -9.16 -23.74
CA TYR A 447 -23.94 -9.88 -23.04
C TYR A 447 -25.32 -9.25 -23.24
N CYS A 448 -25.44 -7.91 -23.19
CA CYS A 448 -26.72 -7.24 -23.43
C CYS A 448 -27.26 -7.49 -24.85
N MET A 449 -26.39 -7.53 -25.86
CA MET A 449 -26.79 -7.81 -27.25
C MET A 449 -27.24 -9.26 -27.44
N ALA A 450 -26.66 -10.20 -26.69
CA ALA A 450 -27.05 -11.62 -26.75
C ALA A 450 -28.44 -11.89 -26.12
N ASP A 451 -28.85 -11.11 -25.12
CA ASP A 451 -30.19 -11.23 -24.51
C ASP A 451 -31.30 -10.62 -25.40
N ASP A 452 -31.02 -9.53 -26.12
CA ASP A 452 -31.98 -8.89 -27.06
C ASP A 452 -32.27 -9.76 -28.29
N ASP A 453 -31.28 -10.51 -28.79
CA ASP A 453 -31.46 -11.45 -29.90
C ASP A 453 -32.36 -12.65 -29.52
N SER A 454 -32.58 -12.92 -28.23
CA SER A 454 -33.47 -13.99 -27.77
C SER A 454 -34.96 -13.64 -27.80
N TYR A 455 -35.30 -12.35 -27.89
CA TYR A 455 -36.69 -11.86 -27.94
C TYR A 455 -37.19 -11.50 -29.35
N SER A 456 -36.37 -11.60 -30.39
CA SER A 456 -36.76 -11.23 -31.76
C SER A 456 -37.29 -12.38 -32.62
N SER A 457 -37.44 -13.60 -32.08
CA SER A 457 -37.92 -14.77 -32.83
C SER A 457 -39.27 -15.30 -32.33
N THR A 458 -40.36 -14.63 -32.74
CA THR A 458 -41.75 -15.10 -33.01
C THR A 458 -42.62 -13.83 -33.00
N GLU A 459 -43.33 -13.37 -34.04
CA GLU A 459 -44.16 -14.05 -35.03
C GLU A 459 -44.15 -13.24 -36.35
N THR A 460 -43.84 -13.91 -37.46
CA THR A 460 -44.45 -13.57 -38.75
C THR A 460 -44.90 -14.86 -39.43
N ASP A 461 -46.16 -14.82 -39.85
CA ASP A 461 -46.98 -15.77 -40.61
C ASP A 461 -47.79 -16.82 -39.83
#